data_AF-A0A2G6DNR4-F1
#
_entry.id   AF-A0A2G6DNR4-F1
#
_cell.length_a   1.000
_cell.length_b   1.000
_cell.length_c   1.000
_cell.angle_alpha   90.00
_cell.angle_beta   90.00
_cell.angle_gamma   90.00
#
_symmetry.space_group_name_H-M   'P 1'
#
loop_
_entity.id
_entity.type
_entity.pdbx_description
1 polymer ?
#
loop_
_entity_poly.entity_id
_entity_poly.type
_entity_poly.pdbx_seq_one_letter_code
_entity_poly.pdbx_strand_id
1 'polypeptide(L)'
;MLQIEANGDEAKAEKIRPSKKVKFKAGKNIKLVQKGTEFTYETKDDVEFDTVSVTDGFKVLKDGNSVAIDITADGMKITGGPSVTTKGIDAAGTKVTNLAKGTKDTDAVNVSQLKELDKDLSKDIANNAQGIKKNVAGIADNAKGIKKNAGDISLISKGGLGPVQYSDPKKPTTANGGKASNDLTLVGKDAKKPVSLHNVAAGKYDTDAVNVSQLKGVMNEVNSVYDKAKAGSASAIAVANLPQPYRPGKSLVSAAFGNFQNKQALAIGVSTISDNGHWIIKGSLSGDTQKQFGLGAGVGYQW
;
A
#
# COMPACT_ATOMS: atom_id res chain seq x y z
N MET A 1 -44.59 -83.31 -84.51
CA MET A 1 -44.10 -83.64 -83.16
C MET A 1 -43.50 -82.37 -82.58
N LEU A 2 -43.89 -81.95 -81.38
CA LEU A 2 -43.33 -80.75 -80.75
C LEU A 2 -41.99 -81.10 -80.10
N GLN A 3 -40.98 -80.27 -80.29
CA GLN A 3 -39.69 -80.33 -79.59
C GLN A 3 -39.55 -79.06 -78.75
N ILE A 4 -39.03 -79.19 -77.54
CA ILE A 4 -38.77 -78.07 -76.63
C ILE A 4 -37.28 -78.11 -76.27
N GLU A 5 -36.67 -76.94 -76.32
CA GLU A 5 -35.30 -76.67 -75.92
C GLU A 5 -35.30 -75.36 -75.12
N ALA A 6 -34.56 -75.31 -74.01
CA ALA A 6 -34.45 -74.13 -73.17
C ALA A 6 -33.11 -73.44 -73.44
N ASN A 7 -33.14 -72.11 -73.56
CA ASN A 7 -31.93 -71.34 -73.86
C ASN A 7 -30.98 -71.35 -72.64
N GLY A 8 -29.76 -71.85 -72.82
CA GLY A 8 -28.72 -71.89 -71.77
C GLY A 8 -28.64 -73.18 -70.95
N ASP A 9 -29.41 -74.22 -71.29
CA ASP A 9 -29.26 -75.57 -70.72
C ASP A 9 -28.54 -76.48 -71.74
N GLU A 10 -27.56 -77.28 -71.32
CA GLU A 10 -26.80 -78.18 -72.20
C GLU A 10 -27.58 -79.47 -72.58
N ALA A 11 -28.85 -79.56 -72.17
CA ALA A 11 -29.69 -80.72 -72.41
C ALA A 11 -30.16 -80.83 -73.88
N LYS A 12 -30.04 -82.03 -74.47
CA LYS A 12 -30.50 -82.32 -75.84
C LYS A 12 -32.04 -82.23 -75.95
N ALA A 13 -32.53 -81.69 -77.07
CA ALA A 13 -33.96 -81.57 -77.37
C ALA A 13 -34.74 -82.89 -77.15
N GLU A 14 -35.77 -82.85 -76.31
CA GLU A 14 -36.62 -84.00 -76.00
C GLU A 14 -37.88 -84.03 -76.90
N LYS A 15 -38.16 -85.19 -77.51
CA LYS A 15 -39.34 -85.39 -78.36
C LYS A 15 -40.59 -85.60 -77.52
N ILE A 16 -41.56 -84.70 -77.61
CA ILE A 16 -42.83 -84.81 -76.88
C ILE A 16 -43.84 -85.52 -77.77
N ARG A 17 -44.28 -86.71 -77.35
CA ARG A 17 -45.35 -87.47 -78.02
C ARG A 17 -46.71 -86.78 -77.81
N PRO A 18 -47.68 -86.91 -78.74
CA PRO A 18 -49.04 -86.44 -78.52
C PRO A 18 -49.59 -86.94 -77.17
N SER A 19 -50.28 -86.07 -76.45
CA SER A 19 -50.83 -86.33 -75.09
C SER A 19 -49.82 -86.46 -73.95
N LYS A 20 -48.51 -86.27 -74.17
CA LYS A 20 -47.54 -86.08 -73.07
C LYS A 20 -47.65 -84.66 -72.48
N LYS A 21 -47.60 -84.55 -71.15
CA LYS A 21 -47.60 -83.27 -70.42
C LYS A 21 -46.17 -82.72 -70.29
N VAL A 22 -46.02 -81.42 -70.52
CA VAL A 22 -44.81 -80.65 -70.17
C VAL A 22 -45.08 -79.92 -68.86
N LYS A 23 -44.11 -79.90 -67.95
CA LYS A 23 -44.20 -79.15 -66.69
C LYS A 23 -43.20 -78.01 -66.70
N PHE A 24 -43.68 -76.80 -66.50
CA PHE A 24 -42.85 -75.62 -66.27
C PHE A 24 -42.82 -75.31 -64.76
N LYS A 25 -41.62 -75.15 -64.19
CA LYS A 25 -41.43 -74.78 -62.78
C LYS A 25 -40.84 -73.38 -62.72
N ALA A 26 -41.38 -72.51 -61.88
CA ALA A 26 -40.81 -71.18 -61.65
C ALA A 26 -39.75 -71.22 -60.54
N GLY A 27 -38.68 -70.45 -60.70
CA GLY A 27 -37.61 -70.30 -59.70
C GLY A 27 -37.99 -69.38 -58.53
N LYS A 28 -37.02 -69.07 -57.65
CA LYS A 28 -37.22 -68.30 -56.41
C LYS A 28 -37.95 -66.97 -56.65
N ASN A 29 -37.52 -66.18 -57.63
CA ASN A 29 -38.00 -64.80 -57.88
C ASN A 29 -39.02 -64.68 -59.02
N ILE A 30 -39.35 -65.80 -59.66
CA ILE A 30 -40.27 -65.84 -60.82
C ILE A 30 -41.59 -66.46 -60.39
N LYS A 31 -42.68 -65.91 -60.92
CA LYS A 31 -44.03 -66.45 -60.87
C LYS A 31 -44.46 -66.79 -62.29
N LEU A 32 -44.99 -67.99 -62.49
CA LEU A 32 -45.48 -68.45 -63.78
C LEU A 32 -47.00 -68.67 -63.70
N VAL A 33 -47.74 -68.01 -64.58
CA VAL A 33 -49.21 -68.11 -64.67
C VAL A 33 -49.58 -68.69 -66.04
N GLN A 34 -50.39 -69.74 -66.09
CA GLN A 34 -50.91 -70.31 -67.35
C GLN A 34 -52.41 -70.08 -67.46
N LYS A 35 -52.87 -69.58 -68.61
CA LYS A 35 -54.29 -69.46 -68.97
C LYS A 35 -54.54 -70.03 -70.37
N GLY A 36 -55.08 -71.25 -70.43
CA GLY A 36 -55.25 -71.96 -71.70
C GLY A 36 -53.90 -72.23 -72.37
N THR A 37 -53.68 -71.62 -73.53
CA THR A 37 -52.43 -71.72 -74.31
C THR A 37 -51.44 -70.57 -74.05
N GLU A 38 -51.77 -69.63 -73.14
CA GLU A 38 -50.94 -68.47 -72.80
C GLU A 38 -50.18 -68.69 -71.48
N PHE A 39 -48.93 -68.25 -71.42
CA PHE A 39 -48.06 -68.30 -70.26
C PHE A 39 -47.46 -66.92 -69.97
N THR A 40 -47.65 -66.43 -68.75
CA THR A 40 -47.11 -65.15 -68.28
C THR A 40 -46.02 -65.41 -67.26
N TYR A 41 -44.85 -64.80 -67.49
CA TYR A 41 -43.74 -64.78 -66.55
C TYR A 41 -43.72 -63.43 -65.85
N GLU A 42 -43.90 -63.46 -64.53
CA GLU A 42 -43.89 -62.29 -63.66
C GLU A 42 -42.74 -62.40 -62.66
N THR A 43 -42.24 -61.28 -62.15
CA THR A 43 -41.49 -61.28 -60.89
C THR A 43 -42.48 -61.51 -59.75
N LYS A 44 -42.04 -62.15 -58.67
CA LYS A 44 -42.82 -62.15 -57.42
C LYS A 44 -42.87 -60.73 -56.84
N ASP A 45 -43.88 -60.46 -56.03
CA ASP A 45 -44.00 -59.19 -55.30
C ASP A 45 -42.78 -58.98 -54.38
N ASP A 46 -42.36 -60.07 -53.70
CA ASP A 46 -41.13 -60.13 -52.94
C ASP A 46 -40.09 -60.97 -53.68
N VAL A 47 -39.00 -60.33 -54.12
CA VAL A 47 -37.84 -60.97 -54.75
C VAL A 47 -36.64 -60.89 -53.84
N GLU A 48 -35.81 -61.93 -53.84
CA GLU A 48 -34.61 -62.00 -53.00
C GLU A 48 -33.38 -62.27 -53.86
N PHE A 49 -32.40 -61.39 -53.79
CA PHE A 49 -31.13 -61.51 -54.51
C PHE A 49 -29.98 -61.43 -53.49
N ASP A 50 -28.99 -62.31 -53.61
CA ASP A 50 -27.79 -62.25 -52.76
C ASP A 50 -26.91 -61.04 -53.14
N THR A 51 -26.86 -60.73 -54.44
CA THR A 51 -26.16 -59.56 -54.97
C THR A 51 -26.94 -58.96 -56.15
N VAL A 52 -26.90 -57.64 -56.26
CA VAL A 52 -27.45 -56.89 -57.39
C VAL A 52 -26.39 -55.91 -57.86
N SER A 53 -25.97 -56.01 -59.12
CA SER A 53 -25.10 -55.02 -59.76
C SER A 53 -25.97 -54.04 -60.54
N VAL A 54 -25.86 -52.75 -60.22
CA VAL A 54 -26.58 -51.68 -60.91
C VAL A 54 -25.55 -50.74 -61.53
N THR A 55 -25.60 -50.57 -62.84
CA THR A 55 -24.60 -49.80 -63.60
C THR A 55 -24.89 -48.30 -63.66
N ASP A 56 -26.12 -47.87 -63.32
CA ASP A 56 -26.60 -46.48 -63.41
C ASP A 56 -27.35 -46.03 -62.14
N GLY A 57 -26.78 -46.34 -60.97
CA GLY A 57 -27.29 -45.94 -59.66
C GLY A 57 -28.52 -46.72 -59.18
N PHE A 58 -28.59 -47.02 -57.88
CA PHE A 58 -29.75 -47.68 -57.28
C PHE A 58 -30.79 -46.65 -56.81
N LYS A 59 -31.97 -46.63 -57.43
CA LYS A 59 -33.08 -45.73 -57.07
C LYS A 59 -34.17 -46.47 -56.31
N VAL A 60 -34.54 -45.97 -55.13
CA VAL A 60 -35.67 -46.51 -54.35
C VAL A 60 -36.93 -45.69 -54.64
N LEU A 61 -37.96 -46.34 -55.18
CA LEU A 61 -39.27 -45.74 -55.42
C LEU A 61 -40.28 -46.33 -54.43
N LYS A 62 -40.96 -45.48 -53.66
CA LYS A 62 -42.10 -45.90 -52.81
C LYS A 62 -43.28 -44.97 -53.09
N ASP A 63 -44.42 -45.54 -53.48
CA ASP A 63 -45.70 -44.84 -53.64
C ASP A 63 -45.66 -43.58 -54.54
N GLY A 64 -44.86 -43.59 -55.62
CA GLY A 64 -44.73 -42.45 -56.54
C GLY A 64 -43.90 -41.27 -56.01
N ASN A 65 -43.54 -41.25 -54.73
CA ASN A 65 -42.59 -40.29 -54.16
C ASN A 65 -41.18 -40.89 -54.21
N SER A 66 -40.34 -40.33 -55.08
CA SER A 66 -38.93 -40.71 -55.16
C SER A 66 -38.19 -40.10 -53.96
N VAL A 67 -37.83 -40.91 -52.97
CA VAL A 67 -36.62 -40.59 -52.21
C VAL A 67 -35.48 -40.97 -53.13
N ALA A 68 -35.01 -40.02 -53.92
CA ALA A 68 -33.88 -40.22 -54.82
C ALA A 68 -32.62 -40.34 -53.97
N ILE A 69 -32.40 -41.56 -53.47
CA ILE A 69 -31.14 -42.05 -52.96
C ILE A 69 -30.33 -42.43 -54.20
N ASP A 70 -29.18 -41.81 -54.36
CA ASP A 70 -28.22 -42.15 -55.39
C ASP A 70 -27.01 -42.79 -54.71
N ILE A 71 -26.76 -44.07 -55.02
CA ILE A 71 -25.60 -44.82 -54.54
C ILE A 71 -24.70 -45.03 -55.74
N THR A 72 -23.55 -44.35 -55.71
CA THR A 72 -22.55 -44.36 -56.77
C THR A 72 -21.18 -44.77 -56.20
N ALA A 73 -20.16 -44.84 -57.05
CA ALA A 73 -18.78 -45.03 -56.60
C ALA A 73 -18.30 -43.91 -55.66
N ASP A 74 -18.91 -42.73 -55.71
CA ASP A 74 -18.61 -41.60 -54.83
C ASP A 74 -19.29 -41.71 -53.46
N GLY A 75 -20.24 -42.64 -53.27
CA GLY A 75 -20.97 -42.88 -52.03
C GLY A 75 -22.49 -42.70 -52.15
N MET A 76 -23.14 -42.42 -51.02
CA MET A 76 -24.61 -42.28 -50.89
C MET A 76 -25.02 -40.81 -50.83
N LYS A 77 -25.94 -40.40 -51.71
CA LYS A 77 -26.56 -39.07 -51.70
C LYS A 77 -28.07 -39.18 -51.58
N ILE A 78 -28.67 -38.40 -50.67
CA ILE A 78 -30.12 -38.21 -50.63
C ILE A 78 -30.42 -36.88 -51.32
N THR A 79 -31.24 -36.91 -52.36
CA THR A 79 -31.61 -35.68 -53.08
C THR A 79 -32.33 -34.70 -52.15
N GLY A 80 -31.79 -33.48 -52.02
CA GLY A 80 -32.31 -32.47 -51.10
C GLY A 80 -32.05 -32.77 -49.61
N GLY A 81 -31.21 -33.76 -49.30
CA GLY A 81 -30.93 -34.19 -47.93
C GLY A 81 -29.44 -34.51 -47.70
N PRO A 82 -29.13 -35.13 -46.55
CA PRO A 82 -27.76 -35.49 -46.19
C PRO A 82 -27.09 -36.45 -47.18
N SER A 83 -25.76 -36.45 -47.20
CA SER A 83 -24.98 -37.40 -47.98
C SER A 83 -23.75 -37.91 -47.22
N VAL A 84 -23.32 -39.12 -47.57
CA VAL A 84 -22.09 -39.76 -47.10
C VAL A 84 -21.30 -40.17 -48.32
N THR A 85 -20.22 -39.45 -48.61
CA THR A 85 -19.42 -39.64 -49.81
C THR A 85 -17.96 -39.86 -49.47
N THR A 86 -17.15 -40.18 -50.46
CA THR A 86 -15.68 -40.23 -50.34
C THR A 86 -15.07 -38.91 -49.85
N LYS A 87 -15.80 -37.79 -49.96
CA LYS A 87 -15.41 -36.47 -49.44
C LYS A 87 -15.82 -36.22 -47.99
N GLY A 88 -16.54 -37.13 -47.35
CA GLY A 88 -17.05 -37.00 -45.99
C GLY A 88 -18.58 -36.93 -45.92
N ILE A 89 -19.07 -36.43 -44.78
CA ILE A 89 -20.49 -36.33 -44.44
C ILE A 89 -20.96 -34.90 -44.65
N ASP A 90 -22.03 -34.72 -45.42
CA ASP A 90 -22.74 -33.44 -45.54
C ASP A 90 -24.14 -33.58 -44.95
N ALA A 91 -24.45 -32.78 -43.93
CA ALA A 91 -25.76 -32.78 -43.28
C ALA A 91 -26.81 -31.95 -44.04
N ALA A 92 -26.46 -31.28 -45.14
CA ALA A 92 -27.34 -30.43 -45.93
C ALA A 92 -28.08 -29.35 -45.10
N GLY A 93 -27.38 -28.75 -44.13
CA GLY A 93 -27.94 -27.73 -43.23
C GLY A 93 -28.92 -28.25 -42.18
N THR A 94 -29.10 -29.57 -42.07
CA THR A 94 -29.97 -30.19 -41.07
C THR A 94 -29.28 -30.33 -39.71
N LYS A 95 -30.09 -30.41 -38.65
CA LYS A 95 -29.58 -30.65 -37.28
C LYS A 95 -29.17 -32.13 -37.14
N VAL A 96 -28.01 -32.36 -36.56
CA VAL A 96 -27.59 -33.70 -36.08
C VAL A 96 -28.07 -33.87 -34.64
N THR A 97 -29.18 -34.57 -34.45
CA THR A 97 -29.74 -34.88 -33.12
C THR A 97 -29.23 -36.22 -32.61
N ASN A 98 -29.34 -36.44 -31.28
CA ASN A 98 -28.90 -37.66 -30.61
C ASN A 98 -27.39 -37.97 -30.73
N LEU A 99 -26.57 -36.95 -31.00
CA LEU A 99 -25.12 -37.07 -30.95
C LEU A 99 -24.66 -37.18 -29.49
N ALA A 100 -24.13 -38.34 -29.11
CA ALA A 100 -23.52 -38.56 -27.81
C ALA A 100 -22.35 -37.57 -27.58
N LYS A 101 -21.96 -37.36 -26.31
CA LYS A 101 -20.79 -36.54 -26.02
C LYS A 101 -19.53 -37.20 -26.58
N GLY A 102 -18.68 -36.41 -27.24
CA GLY A 102 -17.35 -36.86 -27.64
C GLY A 102 -16.45 -37.08 -26.42
N THR A 103 -15.62 -38.11 -26.46
CA THR A 103 -14.70 -38.52 -25.39
C THR A 103 -13.24 -38.58 -25.83
N LYS A 104 -12.99 -38.76 -27.12
CA LYS A 104 -11.67 -38.74 -27.75
C LYS A 104 -11.47 -37.42 -28.49
N ASP A 105 -10.22 -37.05 -28.71
CA ASP A 105 -9.84 -35.80 -29.41
C ASP A 105 -10.40 -35.70 -30.84
N THR A 106 -10.73 -36.84 -31.46
CA THR A 106 -11.28 -36.92 -32.83
C THR A 106 -12.81 -37.02 -32.86
N ASP A 107 -13.47 -37.08 -31.72
CA ASP A 107 -14.93 -37.17 -31.67
C ASP A 107 -15.56 -35.80 -31.96
N ALA A 108 -16.75 -35.80 -32.57
CA ALA A 108 -17.53 -34.58 -32.72
C ALA A 108 -18.03 -34.09 -31.34
N VAL A 109 -18.02 -32.76 -31.15
CA VAL A 109 -18.55 -32.12 -29.94
C VAL A 109 -20.04 -31.83 -30.09
N ASN A 110 -20.82 -32.09 -29.03
CA ASN A 110 -22.23 -31.70 -29.00
C ASN A 110 -22.45 -30.42 -28.17
N VAL A 111 -23.64 -29.83 -28.29
CA VAL A 111 -23.99 -28.55 -27.63
C VAL A 111 -23.91 -28.62 -26.10
N SER A 112 -24.09 -29.81 -25.50
CA SER A 112 -23.99 -29.94 -24.04
C SER A 112 -22.56 -29.74 -23.51
N GLN A 113 -21.55 -30.19 -24.26
CA GLN A 113 -20.13 -29.96 -23.94
C GLN A 113 -19.77 -28.47 -24.08
N LEU A 114 -20.28 -27.79 -25.11
CA LEU A 114 -20.08 -26.35 -25.26
C LEU A 114 -20.70 -25.54 -24.11
N LYS A 115 -21.89 -25.94 -23.63
CA LYS A 115 -22.54 -25.32 -22.46
C LYS A 115 -21.79 -25.55 -21.15
N GLU A 116 -21.08 -26.66 -21.02
CA GLU A 116 -20.23 -26.91 -19.85
C GLU A 116 -19.01 -25.99 -19.86
N LEU A 117 -18.33 -25.88 -21.00
CA LEU A 117 -17.23 -24.93 -21.20
C LEU A 117 -17.65 -23.49 -20.92
N ASP A 118 -18.80 -23.05 -21.44
CA ASP A 118 -19.34 -21.70 -21.23
C ASP A 118 -19.57 -21.38 -19.75
N LYS A 119 -20.09 -22.35 -18.98
CA LYS A 119 -20.28 -22.20 -17.54
C LYS A 119 -18.96 -22.05 -16.80
N ASP A 120 -17.96 -22.85 -17.14
CA ASP A 120 -16.66 -22.80 -16.45
C ASP A 120 -15.91 -21.52 -16.80
N LEU A 121 -15.90 -21.13 -18.08
CA LEU A 121 -15.36 -19.84 -18.50
C LEU A 121 -16.05 -18.67 -17.81
N SER A 122 -17.38 -18.70 -17.69
CA SER A 122 -18.15 -17.67 -16.99
C SER A 122 -17.78 -17.57 -15.51
N LYS A 123 -17.51 -18.69 -14.83
CA LYS A 123 -17.04 -18.69 -13.43
C LYS A 123 -15.65 -18.06 -13.31
N ASP A 124 -14.72 -18.41 -14.19
CA ASP A 124 -13.35 -17.88 -14.17
C ASP A 124 -13.34 -16.36 -14.42
N ILE A 125 -14.15 -15.90 -15.38
CA ILE A 125 -14.35 -14.47 -15.63
C ILE A 125 -14.91 -13.77 -14.38
N ALA A 126 -15.92 -14.36 -13.74
CA ALA A 126 -16.50 -13.80 -12.51
C ALA A 126 -15.49 -13.74 -11.35
N ASN A 127 -14.66 -14.77 -11.19
CA ASN A 127 -13.59 -14.81 -10.19
C ASN A 127 -12.54 -13.72 -10.45
N ASN A 128 -12.11 -13.58 -11.70
CA ASN A 128 -11.18 -12.52 -12.11
C ASN A 128 -11.77 -11.13 -11.87
N ALA A 129 -13.05 -10.91 -12.19
CA ALA A 129 -13.73 -9.66 -11.93
C ALA A 129 -13.77 -9.31 -10.42
N GLN A 130 -13.97 -10.31 -9.55
CA GLN A 130 -13.88 -10.11 -8.10
C GLN A 130 -12.46 -9.77 -7.64
N GLY A 131 -11.44 -10.45 -8.19
CA GLY A 131 -10.03 -10.15 -7.91
C GLY A 131 -9.65 -8.71 -8.31
N ILE A 132 -10.08 -8.27 -9.50
CA ILE A 132 -9.90 -6.89 -9.96
C ILE A 132 -10.57 -5.90 -9.01
N LYS A 133 -11.82 -6.15 -8.58
CA LYS A 133 -12.52 -5.28 -7.61
C LYS A 133 -11.75 -5.15 -6.29
N LYS A 134 -11.20 -6.25 -5.76
CA LYS A 134 -10.36 -6.25 -4.55
C LYS A 134 -9.09 -5.41 -4.75
N ASN A 135 -8.41 -5.59 -5.88
CA ASN A 135 -7.21 -4.81 -6.20
C ASN A 135 -7.51 -3.31 -6.33
N VAL A 136 -8.63 -2.94 -6.98
CA VAL A 136 -9.07 -1.53 -7.08
C VAL A 136 -9.32 -0.93 -5.69
N ALA A 137 -9.97 -1.66 -4.79
CA ALA A 137 -10.18 -1.21 -3.41
C ALA A 137 -8.85 -1.01 -2.66
N GLY A 138 -7.92 -1.96 -2.76
CA GLY A 138 -6.59 -1.84 -2.16
C GLY A 138 -5.78 -0.66 -2.71
N ILE A 139 -5.86 -0.40 -4.02
CA ILE A 139 -5.23 0.78 -4.66
C ILE A 139 -5.84 2.08 -4.10
N ALA A 140 -7.16 2.12 -3.94
CA ALA A 140 -7.85 3.29 -3.39
C ALA A 140 -7.42 3.58 -1.93
N ASP A 141 -7.24 2.55 -1.11
CA ASP A 141 -6.76 2.70 0.26
C ASP A 141 -5.29 3.13 0.32
N ASN A 142 -4.44 2.55 -0.51
CA ASN A 142 -3.05 3.00 -0.67
C ASN A 142 -2.99 4.48 -1.08
N ALA A 143 -3.86 4.93 -2.00
CA ALA A 143 -3.94 6.32 -2.41
C ALA A 143 -4.34 7.26 -1.25
N LYS A 144 -5.23 6.85 -0.35
CA LYS A 144 -5.55 7.61 0.88
C LYS A 144 -4.34 7.71 1.80
N GLY A 145 -3.63 6.60 2.02
CA GLY A 145 -2.42 6.56 2.85
C GLY A 145 -1.32 7.49 2.32
N ILE A 146 -1.06 7.46 1.00
CA ILE A 146 -0.09 8.35 0.34
C ILE A 146 -0.47 9.82 0.54
N LYS A 147 -1.75 10.19 0.37
CA LYS A 147 -2.21 11.57 0.61
C LYS A 147 -1.99 12.03 2.05
N LYS A 148 -2.26 11.16 3.03
CA LYS A 148 -2.00 11.46 4.45
C LYS A 148 -0.51 11.68 4.69
N ASN A 149 0.34 10.76 4.23
CA ASN A 149 1.79 10.86 4.38
C ASN A 149 2.35 12.12 3.72
N ALA A 150 1.86 12.48 2.53
CA ALA A 150 2.24 13.72 1.85
C ALA A 150 1.87 14.97 2.66
N GLY A 151 0.70 14.97 3.31
CA GLY A 151 0.28 16.01 4.24
C GLY A 151 1.20 16.12 5.46
N ASP A 152 1.47 14.99 6.11
CA ASP A 152 2.34 14.92 7.29
C ASP A 152 3.76 15.41 6.96
N ILE A 153 4.34 15.00 5.81
CA ILE A 153 5.65 15.45 5.34
C ILE A 153 5.67 16.97 5.07
N SER A 154 4.62 17.51 4.44
CA SER A 154 4.49 18.95 4.16
C SER A 154 4.44 19.78 5.44
N LEU A 155 3.80 19.25 6.49
CA LEU A 155 3.75 19.91 7.78
C LEU A 155 5.11 19.83 8.51
N ILE A 156 5.81 18.69 8.47
CA ILE A 156 7.17 18.57 9.03
C ILE A 156 8.13 19.55 8.34
N SER A 157 8.14 19.62 7.00
CA SER A 157 9.06 20.49 6.28
C SER A 157 8.81 21.99 6.52
N LYS A 158 7.58 22.35 6.86
CA LYS A 158 7.19 23.73 7.23
C LYS A 158 7.33 24.02 8.73
N GLY A 159 7.81 23.06 9.53
CA GLY A 159 7.84 23.15 10.98
C GLY A 159 6.46 23.04 11.66
N GLY A 160 5.37 22.86 10.90
CA GLY A 160 4.00 22.79 11.42
C GLY A 160 3.69 21.58 12.32
N LEU A 161 4.47 20.50 12.23
CA LEU A 161 4.40 19.34 13.12
C LEU A 161 5.71 19.19 13.89
N GLY A 162 5.76 19.75 15.10
CA GLY A 162 6.88 19.58 16.03
C GLY A 162 6.93 20.71 17.05
N PRO A 163 7.55 20.50 18.23
CA PRO A 163 7.69 21.54 19.24
C PRO A 163 8.61 22.69 18.82
N VAL A 164 9.27 22.60 17.66
CA VAL A 164 10.34 23.51 17.20
C VAL A 164 10.01 24.03 15.81
N GLN A 165 9.93 25.37 15.66
CA GLN A 165 9.60 26.03 14.39
C GLN A 165 10.55 27.21 14.13
N TYR A 166 10.86 27.46 12.86
CA TYR A 166 11.42 28.76 12.46
C TYR A 166 10.39 29.86 12.73
N SER A 167 10.84 30.99 13.27
CA SER A 167 9.96 32.04 13.75
C SER A 167 10.07 33.33 12.96
N ASP A 168 9.01 34.13 13.02
CA ASP A 168 9.03 35.48 12.46
C ASP A 168 9.76 36.41 13.45
N PRO A 169 10.84 37.10 13.05
CA PRO A 169 11.56 38.03 13.93
C PRO A 169 10.66 39.12 14.53
N LYS A 170 9.56 39.49 13.85
CA LYS A 170 8.57 40.47 14.34
C LYS A 170 7.53 39.84 15.26
N LYS A 171 7.32 38.53 15.18
CA LYS A 171 6.31 37.77 15.94
C LYS A 171 6.90 36.40 16.36
N PRO A 172 7.81 36.38 17.36
CA PRO A 172 8.60 35.21 17.74
C PRO A 172 7.80 34.08 18.43
N THR A 173 6.48 34.19 18.49
CA THR A 173 5.55 33.15 18.97
C THR A 173 4.77 32.51 17.81
N THR A 174 5.04 32.90 16.57
CA THR A 174 4.35 32.41 15.38
C THR A 174 5.34 31.86 14.36
N ALA A 175 4.98 30.75 13.71
CA ALA A 175 5.77 30.14 12.64
C ALA A 175 5.95 31.11 11.48
N ASN A 176 7.16 31.22 10.91
CA ASN A 176 7.41 32.01 9.71
C ASN A 176 7.10 31.26 8.39
N GLY A 177 6.38 30.13 8.47
CA GLY A 177 6.02 29.32 7.31
C GLY A 177 7.17 28.47 6.75
N GLY A 178 8.19 28.15 7.56
CA GLY A 178 9.27 27.23 7.18
C GLY A 178 10.45 27.88 6.46
N LYS A 179 10.58 29.22 6.54
CA LYS A 179 11.75 29.93 6.01
C LYS A 179 12.88 29.83 7.01
N ALA A 180 14.08 29.46 6.56
CA ALA A 180 15.25 29.42 7.42
C ALA A 180 15.46 30.79 8.10
N SER A 181 15.61 30.78 9.42
CA SER A 181 15.83 31.96 10.25
C SER A 181 16.83 31.63 11.37
N ASN A 182 17.48 32.67 11.90
CA ASN A 182 18.29 32.56 13.11
C ASN A 182 17.44 32.56 14.40
N ASP A 183 16.12 32.64 14.27
CA ASP A 183 15.18 32.59 15.37
C ASP A 183 14.38 31.28 15.39
N LEU A 184 14.13 30.79 16.60
CA LEU A 184 13.44 29.54 16.90
C LEU A 184 12.28 29.79 17.88
N THR A 185 11.08 29.27 17.57
CA THR A 185 9.94 29.26 18.50
C THR A 185 9.69 27.86 19.03
N LEU A 186 9.48 27.76 20.35
CA LEU A 186 8.94 26.56 20.99
C LEU A 186 7.42 26.65 21.07
N VAL A 187 6.71 25.67 20.50
CA VAL A 187 5.23 25.64 20.49
C VAL A 187 4.72 24.47 21.34
N GLY A 188 4.09 24.80 22.47
CA GLY A 188 3.44 23.83 23.35
C GLY A 188 1.99 23.53 22.96
N LYS A 189 1.34 22.59 23.67
CA LYS A 189 -0.08 22.25 23.46
C LYS A 189 -1.00 23.47 23.55
N ASP A 190 -0.68 24.42 24.42
CA ASP A 190 -1.36 25.71 24.56
C ASP A 190 -0.44 26.81 24.06
N ALA A 191 -0.76 27.40 22.91
CA ALA A 191 0.05 28.45 22.27
C ALA A 191 0.19 29.74 23.10
N LYS A 192 -0.60 29.89 24.17
CA LYS A 192 -0.53 31.05 25.08
C LYS A 192 0.36 30.81 26.30
N LYS A 193 0.89 29.60 26.47
CA LYS A 193 1.73 29.24 27.62
C LYS A 193 3.17 28.97 27.18
N PRO A 194 4.18 29.46 27.93
CA PRO A 194 5.57 29.11 27.68
C PRO A 194 5.81 27.60 27.80
N VAL A 195 6.79 27.10 27.04
CA VAL A 195 7.28 25.73 27.14
C VAL A 195 8.43 25.70 28.14
N SER A 196 8.36 24.82 29.14
CA SER A 196 9.48 24.57 30.04
C SER A 196 10.58 23.78 29.34
N LEU A 197 11.82 24.25 29.44
CA LEU A 197 13.01 23.54 28.95
C LEU A 197 13.74 22.87 30.12
N HIS A 198 13.92 21.56 30.06
CA HIS A 198 14.52 20.74 31.11
C HIS A 198 15.77 20.01 30.61
N ASN A 199 16.58 19.48 31.53
CA ASN A 199 17.82 18.77 31.21
C ASN A 199 18.84 19.61 30.42
N VAL A 200 18.83 20.93 30.65
CA VAL A 200 19.83 21.85 30.07
C VAL A 200 21.11 21.75 30.90
N ALA A 201 22.15 21.17 30.31
CA ALA A 201 23.49 21.15 30.90
C ALA A 201 24.03 22.58 31.08
N ALA A 202 25.07 22.74 31.91
CA ALA A 202 25.71 24.05 32.05
C ALA A 202 26.33 24.48 30.72
N GLY A 203 26.08 25.71 30.29
CA GLY A 203 26.65 26.27 29.06
C GLY A 203 28.18 26.36 29.14
N LYS A 204 28.85 26.03 28.04
CA LYS A 204 30.31 26.02 27.90
C LYS A 204 30.81 27.15 26.98
N TYR A 205 30.02 27.54 26.00
CA TYR A 205 30.32 28.63 25.05
C TYR A 205 29.40 29.83 25.26
N ASP A 206 29.80 31.00 24.78
CA ASP A 206 29.05 32.26 24.94
C ASP A 206 27.65 32.24 24.31
N THR A 207 27.41 31.34 23.34
CA THR A 207 26.12 31.17 22.65
C THR A 207 25.27 30.04 23.23
N ASP A 208 25.74 29.35 24.27
CA ASP A 208 24.96 28.29 24.92
C ASP A 208 23.88 28.89 25.83
N ALA A 209 22.78 28.15 26.01
CA ALA A 209 21.80 28.51 27.02
C ALA A 209 22.38 28.37 28.44
N VAL A 210 22.04 29.30 29.32
CA VAL A 210 22.38 29.24 30.75
C VAL A 210 21.31 28.47 31.50
N ASN A 211 21.70 27.53 32.35
CA ASN A 211 20.75 26.80 33.20
C ASN A 211 20.56 27.47 34.58
N VAL A 212 19.56 27.00 35.34
CA VAL A 212 19.19 27.63 36.62
C VAL A 212 20.28 27.48 37.69
N SER A 213 21.12 26.45 37.64
CA SER A 213 22.22 26.31 38.62
C SER A 213 23.33 27.34 38.38
N GLN A 214 23.67 27.63 37.13
CA GLN A 214 24.59 28.71 36.77
C GLN A 214 24.05 30.08 37.23
N LEU A 215 22.77 30.36 36.98
CA LEU A 215 22.13 31.60 37.45
C LEU A 215 22.13 31.73 38.98
N LYS A 216 21.86 30.63 39.70
CA LYS A 216 21.96 30.60 41.17
C LYS A 216 23.38 30.86 41.67
N GLY A 217 24.40 30.37 40.96
CA GLY A 217 25.80 30.66 41.25
C GLY A 217 26.08 32.17 41.18
N VAL A 218 25.64 32.83 40.11
CA VAL A 218 25.77 34.28 39.95
C VAL A 218 25.01 35.03 41.04
N MET A 219 23.77 34.63 41.35
CA MET A 219 22.95 35.27 42.39
C MET A 219 23.62 35.22 43.77
N ASN A 220 24.27 34.10 44.11
CA ASN A 220 25.00 33.95 45.36
C ASN A 220 26.22 34.90 45.43
N GLU A 221 26.96 35.04 44.33
CA GLU A 221 28.09 35.96 44.26
C GLU A 221 27.64 37.43 44.39
N VAL A 222 26.55 37.80 43.71
CA VAL A 222 25.98 39.15 43.82
C VAL A 222 25.57 39.48 45.26
N ASN A 223 24.91 38.54 45.94
CA ASN A 223 24.53 38.71 47.35
C ASN A 223 25.77 38.85 48.26
N SER A 224 26.83 38.09 47.99
CA SER A 224 28.11 38.17 48.71
C SER A 224 28.77 39.54 48.52
N VAL A 225 28.84 40.04 47.29
CA VAL A 225 29.37 41.38 46.98
C VAL A 225 28.54 42.46 47.69
N TYR A 226 27.22 42.36 47.64
CA TYR A 226 26.32 43.32 48.28
C TYR A 226 26.51 43.36 49.81
N ASP A 227 26.62 42.20 50.44
CA ASP A 227 26.86 42.10 51.88
C ASP A 227 28.24 42.64 52.27
N LYS A 228 29.29 42.33 51.50
CA LYS A 228 30.64 42.88 51.71
C LYS A 228 30.66 44.39 51.57
N ALA A 229 29.95 44.95 50.58
CA ALA A 229 29.88 46.40 50.39
C ALA A 229 29.19 47.12 51.56
N LYS A 230 28.10 46.55 52.10
CA LYS A 230 27.46 47.07 53.32
C LYS A 230 28.38 47.03 54.53
N ALA A 231 29.10 45.93 54.71
CA ALA A 231 30.04 45.76 55.81
C ALA A 231 31.23 46.71 55.71
N GLY A 232 31.75 46.95 54.50
CA GLY A 232 32.75 47.99 54.23
C GLY A 232 32.24 49.39 54.58
N SER A 233 30.98 49.70 54.30
CA SER A 233 30.35 50.97 54.71
C SER A 233 30.24 51.06 56.24
N ALA A 234 29.85 49.98 56.91
CA ALA A 234 29.84 49.93 58.37
C ALA A 234 31.25 50.14 58.96
N SER A 235 32.30 49.59 58.33
CA SER A 235 33.70 49.81 58.71
C SER A 235 34.08 51.28 58.58
N ALA A 236 33.71 51.95 57.48
CA ALA A 236 33.96 53.37 57.29
C ALA A 236 33.24 54.23 58.35
N ILE A 237 31.98 53.91 58.67
CA ILE A 237 31.24 54.57 59.75
C ILE A 237 31.92 54.36 61.11
N ALA A 238 32.42 53.15 61.39
CA ALA A 238 33.15 52.86 62.63
C ALA A 238 34.43 53.72 62.72
N VAL A 239 35.24 53.74 61.67
CA VAL A 239 36.50 54.52 61.63
C VAL A 239 36.24 56.03 61.74
N ALA A 240 35.19 56.53 61.09
CA ALA A 240 34.80 57.94 61.14
C ALA A 240 34.43 58.40 62.56
N ASN A 241 33.86 57.51 63.38
CA ASN A 241 33.47 57.81 64.76
C ASN A 241 34.59 57.58 65.80
N LEU A 242 35.82 57.26 65.40
CA LEU A 242 36.96 57.14 66.33
C LEU A 242 37.38 58.52 66.87
N PRO A 243 37.26 58.78 68.18
CA PRO A 243 37.67 60.05 68.79
C PRO A 243 39.17 60.34 68.62
N GLN A 244 39.51 61.63 68.69
CA GLN A 244 40.88 62.15 68.57
C GLN A 244 41.24 62.97 69.84
N PRO A 245 42.51 62.97 70.31
CA PRO A 245 42.91 63.81 71.44
C PRO A 245 42.79 65.29 71.05
N TYR A 246 42.55 66.15 72.04
CA TYR A 246 42.40 67.60 71.86
C TYR A 246 43.49 68.41 72.60
N ARG A 247 44.47 67.73 73.21
CA ARG A 247 45.58 68.37 73.96
C ARG A 247 46.92 68.08 73.29
N PRO A 248 47.81 69.08 73.12
CA PRO A 248 49.18 68.88 72.64
C PRO A 248 49.96 67.86 73.49
N GLY A 249 50.83 67.08 72.84
CA GLY A 249 51.68 66.05 73.47
C GLY A 249 50.92 64.85 74.04
N LYS A 250 49.63 64.67 73.70
CA LYS A 250 48.82 63.53 74.17
C LYS A 250 48.50 62.57 73.04
N SER A 251 48.56 61.28 73.38
CA SER A 251 48.12 60.17 72.54
C SER A 251 46.82 59.58 73.06
N LEU A 252 46.00 59.05 72.16
CA LEU A 252 44.73 58.39 72.47
C LEU A 252 44.65 57.05 71.73
N VAL A 253 44.24 56.01 72.46
CA VAL A 253 43.73 54.76 71.89
C VAL A 253 42.21 54.84 71.93
N SER A 254 41.56 54.51 70.82
CA SER A 254 40.12 54.61 70.64
C SER A 254 39.54 53.34 70.04
N ALA A 255 38.27 53.07 70.33
CA ALA A 255 37.49 52.03 69.68
C ALA A 255 36.11 52.60 69.31
N ALA A 256 35.58 52.16 68.17
CA ALA A 256 34.30 52.63 67.67
C ALA A 256 33.56 51.51 66.93
N PHE A 257 32.24 51.62 66.90
CA PHE A 257 31.36 50.66 66.25
C PHE A 257 30.60 51.34 65.12
N GLY A 258 30.41 50.62 64.02
CA GLY A 258 29.65 51.08 62.87
C GLY A 258 28.57 50.08 62.51
N ASN A 259 27.40 50.58 62.13
CA ASN A 259 26.30 49.78 61.62
C ASN A 259 25.80 50.40 60.31
N PHE A 260 25.60 49.56 59.28
CA PHE A 260 24.96 49.96 58.05
C PHE A 260 24.07 48.83 57.51
N GLN A 261 22.77 49.09 57.42
CA GLN A 261 21.77 48.15 56.88
C GLN A 261 21.97 46.69 57.37
N ASN A 262 22.07 46.52 58.69
CA ASN A 262 22.25 45.23 59.39
C ASN A 262 23.62 44.55 59.24
N LYS A 263 24.63 45.23 58.65
CA LYS A 263 26.04 44.82 58.79
C LYS A 263 26.72 45.69 59.84
N GLN A 264 27.70 45.10 60.52
CA GLN A 264 28.35 45.72 61.67
C GLN A 264 29.86 45.67 61.48
N ALA A 265 30.55 46.66 62.04
CA ALA A 265 31.99 46.73 62.05
C ALA A 265 32.52 47.31 63.35
N LEU A 266 33.71 46.89 63.72
CA LEU A 266 34.49 47.41 64.84
C LEU A 266 35.74 48.08 64.28
N ALA A 267 36.07 49.26 64.78
CA ALA A 267 37.31 49.95 64.48
C ALA A 267 38.09 50.26 65.76
N ILE A 268 39.42 50.24 65.65
CA ILE A 268 40.37 50.65 66.69
C ILE A 268 41.29 51.69 66.08
N GLY A 269 41.56 52.77 66.81
CA GLY A 269 42.40 53.86 66.34
C GLY A 269 43.45 54.29 67.36
N VAL A 270 44.59 54.71 66.85
CA VAL A 270 45.62 55.44 67.62
C VAL A 270 45.77 56.83 67.02
N SER A 271 45.82 57.85 67.86
CA SER A 271 46.06 59.22 67.38
C SER A 271 46.88 60.01 68.37
N THR A 272 47.65 60.98 67.88
CA THR A 272 48.52 61.82 68.70
C THR A 272 48.63 63.23 68.14
N ILE A 273 48.78 64.22 69.02
CA ILE A 273 49.13 65.61 68.66
C ILE A 273 50.57 65.84 69.10
N SER A 274 51.40 66.43 68.24
CA SER A 274 52.77 66.82 68.58
C SER A 274 52.83 67.76 69.79
N ASP A 275 53.97 67.83 70.47
CA ASP A 275 54.14 68.66 71.67
C ASP A 275 53.93 70.15 71.39
N ASN A 276 54.29 70.61 70.18
CA ASN A 276 54.05 71.98 69.72
C ASN A 276 52.62 72.23 69.23
N GLY A 277 51.72 71.23 69.31
CA GLY A 277 50.32 71.36 68.93
C GLY A 277 50.04 71.40 67.43
N HIS A 278 51.05 71.54 66.57
CA HIS A 278 50.82 71.81 65.15
C HIS A 278 50.54 70.56 64.30
N TRP A 279 51.06 69.38 64.66
CA TRP A 279 50.88 68.16 63.87
C TRP A 279 49.93 67.19 64.55
N ILE A 280 49.02 66.62 63.77
CA ILE A 280 48.08 65.61 64.24
C ILE A 280 48.22 64.37 63.36
N ILE A 281 48.45 63.21 63.98
CA ILE A 281 48.57 61.93 63.28
C ILE A 281 47.48 60.98 63.77
N LYS A 282 46.82 60.28 62.86
CA LYS A 282 45.80 59.26 63.16
C LYS A 282 46.11 58.00 62.36
N GLY A 283 46.06 56.85 63.02
CA GLY A 283 46.01 55.52 62.41
C GLY A 283 44.76 54.79 62.87
N SER A 284 44.16 54.00 62.01
CA SER A 284 42.95 53.23 62.31
C SER A 284 42.95 51.87 61.63
N LEU A 285 42.47 50.87 62.34
CA LEU A 285 42.19 49.52 61.88
C LEU A 285 40.69 49.25 62.00
N SER A 286 40.08 48.52 61.08
CA SER A 286 38.69 48.08 61.17
C SER A 286 38.52 46.63 60.74
N GLY A 287 37.51 45.97 61.30
CA GLY A 287 37.07 44.64 60.89
C GLY A 287 35.55 44.54 60.96
N ASP A 288 34.95 43.82 60.01
CA ASP A 288 33.49 43.70 59.89
C ASP A 288 32.96 42.27 59.89
N THR A 289 31.62 42.15 59.95
CA THR A 289 30.93 40.85 59.99
C THR A 289 31.03 40.04 58.70
N GLN A 290 31.56 40.61 57.62
CA GLN A 290 31.89 39.89 56.38
C GLN A 290 33.39 39.54 56.29
N LYS A 291 34.09 39.61 57.42
CA LYS A 291 35.51 39.28 57.58
C LYS A 291 36.42 40.13 56.69
N GLN A 292 35.98 41.34 56.32
CA GLN A 292 36.84 42.30 55.64
C GLN A 292 37.58 43.13 56.68
N PHE A 293 38.83 43.50 56.37
CA PHE A 293 39.68 44.31 57.22
C PHE A 293 40.12 45.57 56.48
N GLY A 294 40.16 46.69 57.20
CA GLY A 294 40.61 47.98 56.69
C GLY A 294 41.73 48.55 57.54
N LEU A 295 42.65 49.27 56.90
CA LEU A 295 43.67 50.09 57.54
C LEU A 295 43.60 51.49 56.94
N GLY A 296 43.71 52.52 57.77
CA GLY A 296 43.79 53.90 57.35
C GLY A 296 44.81 54.66 58.19
N ALA A 297 45.46 55.67 57.59
CA ALA A 297 46.31 56.60 58.29
C ALA A 297 46.12 58.00 57.70
N GLY A 298 46.31 59.04 58.52
CA GLY A 298 46.19 60.43 58.12
C GLY A 298 47.08 61.34 58.96
N VAL A 299 47.52 62.45 58.37
CA VAL A 299 48.29 63.50 59.01
C VAL A 299 47.66 64.86 58.70
N GLY A 300 47.59 65.74 59.69
CA GLY A 300 47.10 67.11 59.55
C GLY A 300 48.05 68.09 60.21
N TYR A 301 48.14 69.30 59.66
CA TYR A 301 48.86 70.43 60.23
C TYR A 301 47.87 71.55 60.57
N GLN A 302 47.91 72.06 61.79
CA GLN A 302 47.11 73.21 62.23
C GLN A 302 48.04 74.37 62.61
N TRP A 303 47.69 75.58 62.18
CA TRP A 303 48.46 76.81 62.40
C TRP A 303 47.67 77.80 63.26
#